data_AF-A0A959FHJ9-F1
#
_entry.id   AF-A0A959FHJ9-F1
#
_cell.length_a   1.000
_cell.length_b   1.000
_cell.length_c   1.000
_cell.angle_alpha   90.00
_cell.angle_beta   90.00
_cell.angle_gamma   90.00
#
_symmetry.space_group_name_H-M   'P 1'
#
loop_
_entity.id
_entity.type
_entity.pdbx_description
1 polymer ?
#
loop_
_entity_poly.entity_id
_entity_poly.type
_entity_poly.pdbx_seq_one_letter_code
_entity_poly.pdbx_strand_id
1 'polypeptide(L)'
;MAKLLVRETQLRLRRQWLPAALLIVLLVLLQTVFGHYRGIETEAWLWILLALAPVTVLLYAARWIKPYVPGMVEPSALRSYRSLLWIYALLILLTILLSQAAVNLNDWGLKDYMGRSLWWLLPTNLLTLGGLADLLLRNKTGNGPTSDAIAREAQARSERIDTDQHPLRKKCLVCIGESDLPGAMALLEQHFEEIADNRSLNQLIIRKGEYQRLVRSMEREVIAPEEAQRQLNRIALALLEMSALVKA
;
A
#
# COMPACT_ATOMS: atom_id res chain seq x y z
N MET A 1 2.00 17.82 -10.53
CA MET A 1 1.54 16.42 -10.56
C MET A 1 0.92 16.09 -9.20
N ALA A 2 -0.31 15.60 -9.14
CA ALA A 2 -0.99 15.30 -7.87
C ALA A 2 -0.27 14.17 -7.12
N LYS A 3 -0.07 14.30 -5.80
CA LYS A 3 0.52 13.25 -4.96
C LYS A 3 -0.54 12.19 -4.67
N LEU A 4 -0.13 10.92 -4.53
CA LEU A 4 -1.04 9.80 -4.30
C LEU A 4 -1.07 9.42 -2.83
N LEU A 5 -2.22 9.00 -2.31
CA LEU A 5 -2.27 8.44 -0.95
C LEU A 5 -1.49 7.13 -0.87
N VAL A 6 -0.90 6.86 0.29
CA VAL A 6 -0.21 5.58 0.55
C VAL A 6 -1.17 4.40 0.35
N ARG A 7 -2.41 4.49 0.82
CA ARG A 7 -3.43 3.46 0.63
C ARG A 7 -3.72 3.14 -0.84
N GLU A 8 -3.79 4.16 -1.69
CA GLU A 8 -4.00 3.98 -3.13
C GLU A 8 -2.77 3.36 -3.80
N THR A 9 -1.60 3.80 -3.39
CA THR A 9 -0.31 3.24 -3.82
C THR A 9 -0.26 1.74 -3.48
N GLN A 10 -0.62 1.35 -2.25
CA GLN A 10 -0.74 -0.04 -1.80
C GLN A 10 -1.74 -0.86 -2.64
N LEU A 11 -2.93 -0.33 -2.90
CA LEU A 11 -3.94 -1.00 -3.72
C LEU A 11 -3.44 -1.22 -5.15
N ARG A 12 -2.80 -0.22 -5.75
CA ARG A 12 -2.24 -0.31 -7.10
C ARG A 12 -1.10 -1.33 -7.18
N LEU A 13 -0.18 -1.33 -6.21
CA LEU A 13 0.93 -2.28 -6.16
C LEU A 13 0.41 -3.72 -5.99
N ARG A 14 -0.55 -3.95 -5.08
CA ARG A 14 -1.19 -5.27 -4.92
C ARG A 14 -1.91 -5.74 -6.18
N ARG A 15 -2.72 -4.87 -6.80
CA ARG A 15 -3.48 -5.20 -8.02
C ARG A 15 -2.56 -5.58 -9.18
N GLN A 16 -1.32 -5.08 -9.20
CA GLN A 16 -0.33 -5.44 -10.21
C GLN A 16 0.47 -6.69 -9.84
N TRP A 17 0.83 -6.85 -8.57
CA TRP A 17 1.60 -7.99 -8.10
C TRP A 17 0.79 -9.29 -8.16
N LEU A 18 -0.49 -9.26 -7.76
CA LEU A 18 -1.34 -10.45 -7.68
C LEU A 18 -1.45 -11.21 -9.02
N PRO A 19 -1.79 -10.57 -10.17
CA PRO A 19 -1.83 -11.29 -11.44
C PRO A 19 -0.45 -11.81 -11.86
N ALA A 20 0.65 -11.09 -11.56
CA ALA A 20 1.99 -11.56 -11.88
C ALA A 20 2.38 -12.79 -11.04
N ALA A 21 2.13 -12.76 -9.73
CA ALA A 21 2.34 -13.89 -8.83
C ALA A 21 1.46 -15.10 -9.22
N LEU A 22 0.20 -14.85 -9.56
CA LEU A 22 -0.72 -15.89 -10.03
C LEU A 22 -0.23 -16.53 -11.33
N LEU A 23 0.23 -15.73 -12.29
CA LEU A 23 0.79 -16.24 -13.54
C LEU A 23 2.01 -17.13 -13.29
N ILE A 24 2.92 -16.72 -12.41
CA ILE A 24 4.10 -17.49 -12.02
C ILE A 24 3.70 -18.83 -11.38
N VAL A 25 2.74 -18.81 -10.44
CA VAL A 25 2.22 -20.03 -9.80
C VAL A 25 1.57 -20.96 -10.82
N LEU A 26 0.73 -20.43 -11.71
CA LEU A 26 0.08 -21.21 -12.77
C LEU A 26 1.10 -21.84 -13.73
N LEU A 27 2.17 -21.11 -14.06
CA LEU A 27 3.23 -21.63 -14.92
C LEU A 27 3.94 -22.83 -14.27
N VAL A 28 4.30 -22.75 -13.00
CA VAL A 28 4.95 -23.88 -12.33
C VAL A 28 3.97 -25.03 -12.09
N LEU A 29 2.71 -24.74 -11.77
CA LEU A 29 1.68 -25.78 -11.72
C LEU A 29 1.60 -26.55 -13.04
N LEU A 30 1.55 -25.83 -14.17
CA LEU A 30 1.53 -26.41 -15.51
C LEU A 30 2.77 -27.27 -15.77
N GLN A 31 3.97 -26.77 -15.47
CA GLN A 31 5.23 -27.51 -15.60
C GLN A 31 5.28 -28.76 -14.70
N THR A 32 4.69 -28.67 -13.50
CA THR A 32 4.59 -29.81 -12.57
C THR A 32 3.68 -30.90 -13.15
N VAL A 33 2.53 -30.53 -13.74
CA VAL A 33 1.62 -31.46 -14.41
C VAL A 33 2.29 -32.13 -15.62
N PHE A 34 3.10 -31.39 -16.38
CA PHE A 34 3.90 -31.95 -17.48
C PHE A 34 5.14 -32.75 -17.01
N GLY A 35 5.31 -32.95 -15.70
CA GLY A 35 6.39 -33.78 -15.16
C GLY A 35 7.78 -33.16 -15.24
N HIS A 36 7.91 -31.84 -15.50
CA HIS A 36 9.23 -31.18 -15.53
C HIS A 36 9.96 -31.20 -14.19
N TYR A 37 9.22 -31.29 -13.08
CA TYR A 37 9.74 -31.33 -11.72
C TYR A 37 9.69 -32.72 -11.09
N ARG A 38 9.60 -33.78 -11.90
CA ARG A 38 9.43 -35.15 -11.38
C ARG A 38 10.58 -35.53 -10.45
N GLY A 39 10.26 -35.89 -9.21
CA GLY A 39 11.24 -36.24 -8.16
C GLY A 39 11.82 -35.05 -7.37
N ILE A 40 11.40 -33.81 -7.67
CA ILE A 40 11.75 -32.61 -6.92
C ILE A 40 10.57 -31.65 -6.76
N GLU A 41 9.34 -32.17 -6.79
CA GLU A 41 8.11 -31.38 -6.79
C GLU A 41 8.04 -30.50 -5.54
N THR A 42 8.38 -31.07 -4.38
CA THR A 42 8.36 -30.36 -3.09
C THR A 42 9.34 -29.20 -3.07
N GLU A 43 10.56 -29.40 -3.56
CA GLU A 43 11.58 -28.36 -3.64
C GLU A 43 11.19 -27.25 -4.60
N ALA A 44 10.56 -27.58 -5.74
CA ALA A 44 10.08 -26.59 -6.69
C ALA A 44 9.00 -25.69 -6.08
N TRP A 45 8.04 -26.27 -5.36
CA TRP A 45 7.00 -25.51 -4.65
C TRP A 45 7.57 -24.67 -3.51
N LEU A 46 8.52 -25.21 -2.74
CA LEU A 46 9.19 -24.48 -1.66
C LEU A 46 9.98 -23.29 -2.22
N TRP A 47 10.63 -23.47 -3.36
CA TRP A 47 11.35 -22.40 -4.05
C TRP A 47 10.42 -21.26 -4.46
N ILE A 48 9.26 -21.56 -5.06
CA ILE A 48 8.26 -20.54 -5.43
C ILE A 48 7.76 -19.81 -4.20
N LEU A 49 7.46 -20.57 -3.14
CA LEU A 49 6.98 -20.00 -1.89
C LEU A 49 8.03 -19.04 -1.32
N LEU A 50 9.31 -19.42 -1.32
CA LEU A 50 10.38 -18.56 -0.84
C LEU A 50 10.59 -17.31 -1.72
N ALA A 51 10.39 -17.42 -3.03
CA ALA A 51 10.50 -16.31 -3.97
C ALA A 51 9.30 -15.34 -3.89
N LEU A 52 8.07 -15.84 -3.79
CA LEU A 52 6.87 -15.01 -3.85
C LEU A 52 6.35 -14.57 -2.49
N ALA A 53 6.50 -15.39 -1.44
CA ALA A 53 5.88 -15.14 -0.15
C ALA A 53 6.36 -13.85 0.51
N PRO A 54 7.67 -13.48 0.55
CA PRO A 54 8.11 -12.28 1.26
C PRO A 54 7.41 -11.01 0.77
N VAL A 55 7.37 -10.81 -0.56
CA VAL A 55 6.73 -9.64 -1.18
C VAL A 55 5.21 -9.68 -0.97
N THR A 56 4.61 -10.85 -1.17
CA THR A 56 3.16 -11.03 -1.01
C THR A 56 2.73 -10.78 0.44
N VAL A 57 3.39 -11.40 1.40
CA VAL A 57 3.11 -11.23 2.82
C VAL A 57 3.27 -9.77 3.23
N LEU A 58 4.35 -9.10 2.83
CA LEU A 58 4.56 -7.69 3.18
C LEU A 58 3.46 -6.76 2.63
N LEU A 59 3.07 -6.94 1.36
CA LEU A 59 2.01 -6.15 0.73
C LEU A 59 0.65 -6.32 1.42
N TYR A 60 0.37 -7.49 2.00
CA TYR A 60 -0.89 -7.76 2.68
C TYR A 60 -0.85 -7.45 4.18
N ALA A 61 0.25 -7.82 4.85
CA ALA A 61 0.48 -7.54 6.27
C ALA A 61 0.46 -6.03 6.55
N ALA A 62 0.97 -5.20 5.64
CA ALA A 62 0.94 -3.75 5.79
C ALA A 62 -0.48 -3.19 6.05
N ARG A 63 -1.52 -3.79 5.47
CA ARG A 63 -2.92 -3.39 5.71
C ARG A 63 -3.36 -3.66 7.16
N TRP A 64 -2.86 -4.73 7.76
CA TRP A 64 -3.20 -5.12 9.12
C TRP A 64 -2.40 -4.32 10.15
N ILE A 65 -1.12 -4.07 9.87
CA ILE A 65 -0.21 -3.34 10.77
C ILE A 65 -0.60 -1.85 10.83
N LYS A 66 -0.88 -1.21 9.68
CA LYS A 66 -1.28 0.21 9.61
C LYS A 66 -2.40 0.41 8.59
N PRO A 67 -3.68 0.27 8.99
CA PRO A 67 -4.81 0.42 8.07
C PRO A 67 -4.95 1.83 7.49
N TYR A 68 -4.42 2.86 8.18
CA TYR A 68 -4.36 4.25 7.74
C TYR A 68 -2.93 4.74 7.93
N VAL A 69 -2.18 4.82 6.82
CA VAL A 69 -0.82 5.36 6.85
C VAL A 69 -0.93 6.81 6.39
N PRO A 70 -0.88 7.80 7.31
CA PRO A 70 -0.98 9.20 6.93
C PRO A 70 0.26 9.57 6.11
N GLY A 71 0.10 9.64 4.80
CA GLY A 71 1.19 9.89 3.89
C GLY A 71 0.75 10.08 2.44
N MET A 72 1.51 10.91 1.75
CA MET A 72 1.39 11.09 0.30
C MET A 72 2.70 10.62 -0.35
N VAL A 73 2.56 9.82 -1.41
CA VAL A 73 3.64 9.26 -2.21
C VAL A 73 3.69 10.01 -3.53
N GLU A 74 4.90 10.39 -3.95
CA GLU A 74 5.08 11.00 -5.26
C GLU A 74 4.80 10.00 -6.39
N PRO A 75 4.19 10.42 -7.51
CA PRO A 75 3.98 9.55 -8.66
C PRO A 75 5.26 8.94 -9.24
N SER A 76 6.39 9.64 -9.11
CA SER A 76 7.74 9.16 -9.45
C SER A 76 8.12 7.94 -8.60
N ALA A 77 7.96 8.05 -7.28
CA ALA A 77 8.23 6.95 -6.35
C ALA A 77 7.35 5.73 -6.64
N LEU A 78 6.05 5.90 -6.88
CA LEU A 78 5.18 4.79 -7.29
C LEU A 78 5.69 4.12 -8.58
N ARG A 79 6.13 4.89 -9.58
CA ARG A 79 6.71 4.32 -10.81
C ARG A 79 7.95 3.47 -10.49
N SER A 80 8.86 3.98 -9.67
CA SER A 80 10.05 3.23 -9.25
C SER A 80 9.71 1.91 -8.56
N TYR A 81 8.76 1.91 -7.60
CA TYR A 81 8.34 0.67 -6.93
C TYR A 81 7.65 -0.31 -7.87
N ARG A 82 6.85 0.18 -8.83
CA ARG A 82 6.24 -0.66 -9.87
C ARG A 82 7.30 -1.30 -10.75
N SER A 83 8.27 -0.53 -11.24
CA SER A 83 9.37 -1.04 -12.05
C SER A 83 10.15 -2.11 -11.30
N LEU A 84 10.43 -1.88 -10.01
CA LEU A 84 11.15 -2.82 -9.17
C LEU A 84 10.39 -4.16 -9.01
N LEU A 85 9.08 -4.10 -8.74
CA LEU A 85 8.23 -5.30 -8.68
C LEU A 85 8.21 -6.07 -10.00
N TRP A 86 8.14 -5.36 -11.13
CA TRP A 86 8.16 -5.98 -12.46
C TRP A 86 9.50 -6.62 -12.79
N ILE A 87 10.60 -5.95 -12.48
CA ILE A 87 11.96 -6.52 -12.65
C ILE A 87 12.09 -7.80 -11.82
N TYR A 88 11.61 -7.78 -10.57
CA TYR A 88 11.65 -8.95 -9.71
C TYR A 88 10.79 -10.10 -10.25
N ALA A 89 9.55 -9.83 -10.65
CA ALA A 89 8.66 -10.82 -11.26
C ALA A 89 9.25 -11.40 -12.56
N LEU A 90 9.85 -10.54 -13.40
CA LEU A 90 10.50 -10.95 -14.65
C LEU A 90 11.70 -11.86 -14.38
N LEU A 91 12.51 -11.57 -13.36
CA LEU A 91 13.64 -12.42 -12.98
C LEU A 91 13.19 -13.80 -12.49
N ILE A 92 12.11 -13.87 -11.71
CA ILE A 92 11.51 -15.16 -11.31
C ILE A 92 11.03 -15.92 -12.54
N LEU A 93 10.31 -15.24 -13.44
CA LEU A 93 9.79 -15.84 -14.65
C LEU A 93 10.92 -16.37 -15.56
N LEU A 94 11.97 -15.57 -15.78
CA LEU A 94 13.15 -15.97 -16.53
C LEU A 94 13.83 -17.16 -15.87
N THR A 95 13.93 -17.18 -14.54
CA THR A 95 14.52 -18.31 -13.82
C THR A 95 13.76 -19.61 -14.09
N ILE A 96 12.43 -19.57 -14.07
CA ILE A 96 11.57 -20.74 -14.34
C ILE A 96 11.68 -21.17 -15.81
N LEU A 97 11.61 -20.23 -16.76
CA LEU A 97 11.65 -20.53 -18.20
C LEU A 97 13.01 -21.05 -18.65
N LEU A 98 14.10 -20.52 -18.09
CA LEU A 98 15.47 -20.93 -18.42
C LEU A 98 15.93 -22.18 -17.67
N SER A 99 15.12 -22.72 -16.76
CA SER A 99 15.48 -23.91 -15.98
C SER A 99 15.86 -25.10 -16.86
N GLN A 100 15.09 -25.36 -17.92
CA GLN A 100 15.35 -26.45 -18.88
C GLN A 100 16.61 -26.20 -19.71
N ALA A 101 16.82 -24.97 -20.15
CA ALA A 101 18.03 -24.61 -20.90
C ALA A 101 19.29 -24.74 -20.01
N ALA A 102 19.20 -24.35 -18.74
CA ALA A 102 20.30 -24.45 -17.80
C ALA A 102 20.67 -25.92 -17.47
N VAL A 103 19.68 -26.80 -17.33
CA VAL A 103 19.91 -28.24 -17.15
C VAL A 103 20.60 -28.84 -18.38
N ASN A 104 20.14 -28.49 -19.58
CA ASN A 104 20.67 -29.05 -20.83
C ASN A 104 22.05 -28.52 -21.23
N LEU A 105 22.40 -27.28 -20.82
CA LEU A 105 23.64 -26.61 -21.26
C LEU A 105 24.79 -26.72 -20.25
N ASN A 106 24.50 -26.83 -18.96
CA ASN A 106 25.52 -26.74 -17.90
C ASN A 106 25.65 -28.00 -17.03
N ASP A 107 24.99 -29.11 -17.39
CA ASP A 107 24.93 -30.37 -16.62
C ASP A 107 24.47 -30.19 -15.15
N TRP A 108 23.79 -29.09 -14.84
CA TRP A 108 23.30 -28.85 -13.49
C TRP A 108 22.03 -29.66 -13.24
N GLY A 109 21.96 -30.32 -12.09
CA GLY A 109 20.70 -30.85 -11.59
C GLY A 109 19.68 -29.72 -11.39
N LEU A 110 18.42 -29.96 -11.74
CA LEU A 110 17.35 -28.97 -11.64
C LEU A 110 17.21 -28.41 -10.20
N LYS A 111 17.41 -29.27 -9.19
CA LYS A 111 17.46 -28.91 -7.77
C LYS A 111 18.59 -27.91 -7.46
N ASP A 112 19.78 -28.15 -7.98
CA ASP A 112 20.94 -27.28 -7.75
C ASP A 112 20.76 -25.93 -8.44
N TYR A 113 20.19 -25.94 -9.65
CA TYR A 113 19.85 -24.70 -10.36
C TYR A 113 18.84 -23.86 -9.56
N MET A 114 17.77 -24.46 -9.04
CA MET A 114 16.80 -23.75 -8.21
C MET A 114 17.42 -23.25 -6.89
N GLY A 115 18.28 -24.04 -6.24
CA GLY A 115 19.00 -23.61 -5.04
C GLY A 115 19.91 -22.40 -5.30
N ARG A 116 20.68 -22.45 -6.40
CA ARG A 116 21.57 -21.35 -6.81
C ARG A 116 20.81 -20.12 -7.26
N SER A 117 19.63 -20.29 -7.84
CA SER A 117 18.84 -19.16 -8.34
C SER A 117 18.38 -18.20 -7.27
N LEU A 118 18.20 -18.69 -6.05
CA LEU A 118 17.91 -17.85 -4.90
C LEU A 118 19.00 -16.82 -4.67
N TRP A 119 20.28 -17.13 -4.91
CA TRP A 119 21.38 -16.21 -4.69
C TRP A 119 21.39 -15.02 -5.64
N TRP A 120 21.00 -15.20 -6.91
CA TRP A 120 20.89 -14.07 -7.84
C TRP A 120 19.55 -13.32 -7.71
N LEU A 121 18.51 -13.98 -7.21
CA LEU A 121 17.23 -13.34 -6.87
C LEU A 121 17.31 -12.56 -5.55
N LEU A 122 18.26 -12.89 -4.66
CA LEU A 122 18.34 -12.32 -3.33
C LEU A 122 18.57 -10.80 -3.33
N PRO A 123 19.50 -10.22 -4.13
CA PRO A 123 19.69 -8.77 -4.17
C PRO A 123 18.42 -8.01 -4.59
N THR A 124 17.70 -8.53 -5.59
CA THR A 124 16.47 -7.89 -6.07
C THR A 124 15.31 -8.11 -5.12
N ASN A 125 15.23 -9.26 -4.45
CA ASN A 125 14.27 -9.51 -3.39
C ASN A 125 14.49 -8.55 -2.21
N LEU A 126 15.72 -8.42 -1.71
CA LEU A 126 16.06 -7.50 -0.63
C LEU A 126 15.79 -6.04 -1.00
N LEU A 127 16.11 -5.63 -2.23
CA LEU A 127 15.83 -4.29 -2.72
C LEU A 127 14.31 -4.03 -2.80
N THR A 128 13.55 -5.02 -3.27
CA THR A 128 12.09 -4.94 -3.36
C THR A 128 11.44 -4.88 -1.97
N LEU A 129 11.86 -5.75 -1.06
CA LEU A 129 11.39 -5.78 0.32
C LEU A 129 11.76 -4.51 1.07
N GLY A 130 13.00 -4.05 0.96
CA GLY A 130 13.46 -2.81 1.59
C GLY A 130 12.70 -1.60 1.06
N GLY A 131 12.50 -1.52 -0.26
CA GLY A 131 11.71 -0.46 -0.89
C GLY A 131 10.25 -0.46 -0.45
N LEU A 132 9.62 -1.64 -0.42
CA LEU A 132 8.24 -1.79 0.05
C LEU A 132 8.13 -1.53 1.55
N ALA A 133 9.06 -2.01 2.37
CA ALA A 133 9.08 -1.75 3.81
C ALA A 133 9.23 -0.25 4.10
N ASP A 134 10.13 0.44 3.38
CA ASP A 134 10.27 1.89 3.47
C ASP A 134 8.96 2.60 3.10
N LEU A 135 8.30 2.19 2.02
CA LEU A 135 7.02 2.78 1.59
C LEU A 135 5.88 2.53 2.58
N LEU A 136 5.78 1.31 3.10
CA LEU A 136 4.62 0.82 3.84
C LEU A 136 4.72 1.07 5.35
N LEU A 137 5.94 1.04 5.89
CA LEU A 137 6.18 1.11 7.32
C LEU A 137 6.75 2.46 7.77
N ARG A 138 7.27 3.31 6.86
CA ARG A 138 7.80 4.62 7.26
C ARG A 138 6.78 5.45 8.01
N ASN A 139 7.16 5.81 9.22
CA ASN A 139 6.64 6.98 9.93
C ASN A 139 7.51 8.18 9.53
N LYS A 140 7.36 8.78 8.34
CA LYS A 140 8.15 10.00 8.06
C LYS A 140 7.64 11.16 8.92
N THR A 141 8.47 11.57 9.86
CA THR A 141 8.39 12.81 10.66
C THR A 141 8.97 14.04 9.94
N GLY A 142 9.66 13.86 8.80
CA GLY A 142 10.52 14.92 8.24
C GLY A 142 9.91 15.86 7.19
N ASN A 143 8.85 15.48 6.47
CA ASN A 143 8.17 16.33 5.48
C ASN A 143 6.75 15.79 5.27
N GLY A 144 5.85 16.09 6.20
CA GLY A 144 4.43 15.81 6.03
C GLY A 144 3.87 16.56 4.82
N PRO A 145 2.79 16.08 4.18
CA PRO A 145 2.14 16.87 3.13
C PRO A 145 1.70 18.22 3.71
N THR A 146 1.91 19.28 2.94
CA THR A 146 1.45 20.63 3.30
C THR A 146 -0.07 20.67 3.27
N SER A 147 -0.66 21.58 4.05
CA SER A 147 -2.11 21.84 4.05
C SER A 147 -2.62 22.03 2.62
N ASP A 148 -1.90 22.79 1.81
CA ASP A 148 -2.24 23.05 0.41
C ASP A 148 -2.27 21.79 -0.45
N ALA A 149 -1.35 20.84 -0.21
CA ALA A 149 -1.32 19.59 -0.96
C ALA A 149 -2.52 18.71 -0.60
N ILE A 150 -2.94 18.72 0.68
CA ILE A 150 -4.13 18.00 1.16
C ILE A 150 -5.39 18.64 0.58
N ALA A 151 -5.50 19.97 0.62
CA ALA A 151 -6.65 20.70 0.10
C ALA A 151 -6.83 20.49 -1.41
N ARG A 152 -5.75 20.60 -2.20
CA ARG A 152 -5.80 20.33 -3.65
C ARG A 152 -6.20 18.90 -3.96
N GLU A 153 -5.74 17.92 -3.19
CA GLU A 153 -6.10 16.52 -3.38
C GLU A 153 -7.57 16.26 -2.98
N ALA A 154 -8.05 16.88 -1.91
CA ALA A 154 -9.46 16.81 -1.50
C ALA A 154 -10.38 17.41 -2.56
N GLN A 155 -10.02 18.57 -3.12
CA GLN A 155 -10.75 19.23 -4.20
C GLN A 155 -10.71 18.41 -5.50
N ALA A 156 -9.55 17.91 -5.92
CA ALA A 156 -9.45 17.07 -7.11
C ALA A 156 -10.26 15.76 -6.97
N ARG A 157 -10.49 15.26 -5.75
CA ARG A 157 -11.37 14.10 -5.49
C ARG A 157 -12.84 14.49 -5.50
N SER A 158 -13.21 15.64 -4.94
CA SER A 158 -14.60 16.09 -4.90
C SER A 158 -15.14 16.40 -6.30
N GLU A 159 -14.28 16.89 -7.20
CA GLU A 159 -14.59 17.12 -8.62
C GLU A 159 -14.79 15.83 -9.42
N ARG A 160 -14.10 14.74 -9.06
CA ARG A 160 -14.21 13.43 -9.73
C ARG A 160 -15.41 12.61 -9.26
N ILE A 161 -16.06 13.01 -8.16
CA ILE A 161 -17.21 12.31 -7.62
C ILE A 161 -18.46 12.96 -8.19
N ASP A 162 -19.27 12.14 -8.85
CA ASP A 162 -20.59 12.57 -9.29
C ASP A 162 -21.47 12.87 -8.07
N THR A 163 -22.09 14.04 -8.07
CA THR A 163 -22.83 14.58 -6.91
C THR A 163 -24.00 13.67 -6.56
N ASP A 164 -24.59 13.03 -7.58
CA ASP A 164 -25.81 12.25 -7.46
C ASP A 164 -25.57 10.87 -6.85
N GLN A 165 -24.35 10.34 -6.96
CA GLN A 165 -24.03 9.00 -6.45
C GLN A 165 -23.55 9.03 -4.99
N HIS A 166 -22.82 10.08 -4.58
CA HIS A 166 -22.20 10.11 -3.24
C HIS A 166 -22.15 11.53 -2.62
N PRO A 167 -23.30 12.11 -2.23
CA PRO A 167 -23.37 13.49 -1.74
C PRO A 167 -22.63 13.70 -0.42
N LEU A 168 -22.72 12.75 0.52
CA LEU A 168 -22.03 12.83 1.83
C LEU A 168 -20.51 12.82 1.66
N ARG A 169 -20.00 11.95 0.78
CA ARG A 169 -18.56 11.86 0.50
C ARG A 169 -18.03 13.15 -0.12
N LYS A 170 -18.78 13.76 -1.05
CA LYS A 170 -18.41 15.03 -1.65
C LYS A 170 -18.38 16.17 -0.62
N LYS A 171 -19.40 16.27 0.23
CA LYS A 171 -19.45 17.25 1.33
C LYS A 171 -18.26 17.10 2.28
N CYS A 172 -17.94 15.86 2.69
CA CYS A 172 -16.79 15.60 3.56
C CYS A 172 -15.47 16.03 2.90
N LEU A 173 -15.27 15.76 1.61
CA LEU A 173 -14.07 16.19 0.89
C LEU A 173 -13.97 17.72 0.76
N VAL A 174 -15.10 18.42 0.60
CA VAL A 174 -15.14 19.88 0.60
C VAL A 174 -14.74 20.44 1.96
N CYS A 175 -15.30 19.92 3.06
CA CYS A 175 -14.91 20.31 4.42
C CYS A 175 -13.41 20.12 4.66
N ILE A 176 -12.82 19.00 4.20
CA ILE A 176 -11.37 18.76 4.31
C ILE A 176 -10.57 19.77 3.45
N GLY A 177 -11.06 20.11 2.27
CA GLY A 177 -10.45 21.11 1.39
C GLY A 177 -10.43 22.51 1.99
N GLU A 178 -11.49 22.87 2.71
CA GLU A 178 -11.65 24.14 3.43
C GLU A 178 -10.98 24.17 4.81
N SER A 179 -10.29 23.08 5.19
CA SER A 179 -9.69 22.89 6.52
C SER A 179 -10.69 22.85 7.68
N ASP A 180 -11.98 22.64 7.41
CA ASP A 180 -13.02 22.35 8.40
C ASP A 180 -12.99 20.88 8.82
N LEU A 181 -11.97 20.52 9.62
CA LEU A 181 -11.83 19.18 10.18
C LEU A 181 -12.99 18.79 11.12
N PRO A 182 -13.52 19.67 11.99
CA PRO A 182 -14.68 19.36 12.82
C PRO A 182 -15.92 19.00 11.99
N GLY A 183 -16.24 19.77 10.94
CA GLY A 183 -17.35 19.48 10.05
C GLY A 183 -17.16 18.14 9.32
N ALA A 184 -15.94 17.87 8.82
CA ALA A 184 -15.62 16.59 8.20
C ALA A 184 -15.79 15.40 9.16
N MET A 185 -15.38 15.54 10.43
CA MET A 185 -15.54 14.50 11.44
C MET A 185 -17.02 14.23 11.76
N ALA A 186 -17.83 15.29 11.91
CA ALA A 186 -19.27 15.14 12.19
C ALA A 186 -20.00 14.40 11.07
N LEU A 187 -19.70 14.71 9.82
CA LEU A 187 -20.27 14.01 8.65
C LEU A 187 -19.88 12.53 8.60
N LEU A 188 -18.64 12.19 8.97
CA LEU A 188 -18.19 10.80 9.04
C LEU A 188 -18.79 10.04 10.23
N GLU A 189 -18.97 10.71 11.37
CA GLU A 189 -19.59 10.15 12.59
C GLU A 189 -21.02 9.72 12.29
N GLN A 190 -21.82 10.64 11.74
CA GLN A 190 -23.19 10.36 11.32
C GLN A 190 -23.24 9.14 10.38
N HIS A 191 -22.38 9.09 9.36
CA HIS A 191 -22.39 7.99 8.39
C HIS A 191 -21.99 6.64 9.00
N PHE A 192 -20.97 6.59 9.86
CA PHE A 192 -20.53 5.33 10.47
C PHE A 192 -21.50 4.83 11.55
N GLU A 193 -22.23 5.74 12.20
CA GLU A 193 -23.37 5.39 13.07
C GLU A 193 -24.52 4.79 12.26
N GLU A 194 -24.90 5.42 11.13
CA GLU A 194 -25.96 4.93 10.23
C GLU A 194 -25.67 3.52 9.68
N ILE A 195 -24.42 3.22 9.34
CA ILE A 195 -24.00 1.90 8.79
C ILE A 195 -23.64 0.89 9.90
N ALA A 196 -23.66 1.30 11.18
CA ALA A 196 -23.23 0.48 12.32
C ALA A 196 -21.79 -0.10 12.16
N ASP A 197 -20.89 0.61 11.48
CA ASP A 197 -19.48 0.21 11.35
C ASP A 197 -18.67 0.62 12.59
N ASN A 198 -18.78 -0.21 13.62
CA ASN A 198 -18.08 -0.03 14.90
C ASN A 198 -16.57 0.15 14.75
N ARG A 199 -15.94 -0.44 13.71
CA ARG A 199 -14.48 -0.35 13.55
C ARG A 199 -14.08 1.04 13.05
N SER A 200 -14.75 1.55 12.03
CA SER A 200 -14.49 2.87 11.47
C SER A 200 -14.89 3.98 12.44
N LEU A 201 -16.01 3.79 13.15
CA LEU A 201 -16.46 4.71 14.21
C LEU A 201 -15.43 4.82 15.34
N ASN A 202 -14.92 3.70 15.87
CA ASN A 202 -13.89 3.71 16.90
C ASN A 202 -12.62 4.43 16.46
N GLN A 203 -12.22 4.28 15.20
CA GLN A 203 -11.06 4.98 14.66
C GLN A 203 -11.30 6.47 14.51
N LEU A 204 -12.51 6.88 14.10
CA LEU A 204 -12.90 8.28 14.06
C LEU A 204 -12.89 8.91 15.46
N ILE A 205 -13.41 8.22 16.47
CA ILE A 205 -13.40 8.66 17.88
C ILE A 205 -11.96 8.89 18.36
N ILE A 206 -11.04 7.97 18.04
CA ILE A 206 -9.62 8.14 18.37
C ILE A 206 -9.06 9.41 17.71
N ARG A 207 -9.37 9.66 16.44
CA ARG A 207 -8.91 10.89 15.73
C ARG A 207 -9.54 12.16 16.28
N LYS A 208 -10.81 12.13 16.67
CA LYS A 208 -11.51 13.23 17.34
C LYS A 208 -10.84 13.55 18.68
N GLY A 209 -10.47 12.53 19.45
CA GLY A 209 -9.71 12.68 20.69
C GLY A 209 -8.31 13.27 20.48
N GLU A 210 -7.57 12.81 19.46
CA GLU A 210 -6.28 13.37 19.09
C GLU A 210 -6.40 14.85 18.68
N TYR A 211 -7.40 15.21 17.88
CA TYR A 211 -7.66 16.59 17.49
C TYR A 211 -7.97 17.49 18.68
N GLN A 212 -8.87 17.07 19.58
CA GLN A 212 -9.21 17.85 20.78
C GLN A 212 -7.99 18.05 21.71
N ARG A 213 -7.15 17.03 21.86
CA ARG A 213 -5.90 17.15 22.62
C ARG A 213 -4.94 18.14 21.97
N LEU A 214 -4.85 18.10 20.64
CA LEU A 214 -4.00 19.01 19.87
C LEU A 214 -4.47 20.46 20.00
N VAL A 215 -5.77 20.74 19.82
CA VAL A 215 -6.34 22.08 19.98
C VAL A 215 -6.06 22.62 21.39
N ARG A 216 -6.33 21.82 22.44
CA ARG A 216 -6.01 22.21 23.83
C ARG A 216 -4.51 22.46 24.05
N SER A 217 -3.65 21.74 23.36
CA SER A 217 -2.19 21.90 23.48
C SER A 217 -1.68 23.14 22.75
N MET A 218 -2.33 23.49 21.63
CA MET A 218 -2.09 24.76 20.92
C MET A 218 -2.57 25.96 21.75
N GLU A 219 -3.76 25.88 22.35
CA GLU A 219 -4.31 26.94 23.23
C GLU A 219 -3.40 27.21 24.44
N ARG A 220 -2.68 26.19 24.91
CA ARG A 220 -1.74 26.28 26.03
C ARG A 220 -0.31 26.61 25.60
N GLU A 221 -0.06 26.83 24.31
CA GLU A 221 1.26 27.09 23.72
C GLU A 221 2.33 26.03 24.07
N VAL A 222 1.91 24.78 24.34
CA VAL A 222 2.82 23.69 24.74
C VAL A 222 3.60 23.12 23.55
N ILE A 223 3.09 23.33 22.33
CA ILE A 223 3.63 22.73 21.10
C ILE A 223 3.97 23.84 20.11
N ALA A 224 5.11 23.71 19.43
CA ALA A 224 5.48 24.63 18.37
C ALA A 224 4.43 24.63 17.23
N PRO A 225 4.12 25.79 16.62
CA PRO A 225 3.08 25.89 15.59
C PRO A 225 3.34 24.98 14.38
N GLU A 226 4.61 24.78 14.01
CA GLU A 226 4.98 23.85 12.94
C GLU A 226 4.63 22.39 13.26
N GLU A 227 4.88 21.96 14.51
CA GLU A 227 4.56 20.61 14.94
C GLU A 227 3.06 20.40 15.04
N ALA A 228 2.33 21.42 15.50
CA ALA A 228 0.87 21.41 15.52
C ALA A 228 0.29 21.27 14.10
N GLN A 229 0.80 22.03 13.13
CA GLN A 229 0.40 21.92 11.73
C GLN A 229 0.68 20.52 11.16
N ARG A 230 1.83 19.92 11.49
CA ARG A 230 2.15 18.55 11.06
C ARG A 230 1.15 17.53 11.61
N GLN A 231 0.71 17.69 12.87
CA GLN A 231 -0.31 16.82 13.46
C GLN A 231 -1.69 17.04 12.84
N LEU A 232 -2.10 18.30 12.60
CA LEU A 232 -3.33 18.62 11.88
C LEU A 232 -3.34 18.00 10.48
N ASN A 233 -2.24 18.10 9.74
CA ASN A 233 -2.12 17.50 8.41
C ASN A 233 -2.24 15.97 8.44
N ARG A 234 -1.74 15.32 9.50
CA ARG A 234 -1.91 13.86 9.69
C ARG A 234 -3.37 13.49 9.95
N ILE A 235 -4.07 14.28 10.76
CA ILE A 235 -5.50 14.09 11.04
C ILE A 235 -6.32 14.30 9.77
N ALA A 236 -6.07 15.39 9.04
CA ALA A 236 -6.74 15.70 7.78
C ALA A 236 -6.55 14.59 6.73
N LEU A 237 -5.33 14.05 6.58
CA LEU A 237 -5.08 12.88 5.74
C LEU A 237 -5.87 11.65 6.17
N ALA A 238 -5.93 11.37 7.47
CA ALA A 238 -6.69 10.24 7.98
C ALA A 238 -8.19 10.39 7.68
N LEU A 239 -8.75 11.59 7.84
CA LEU A 239 -10.14 11.88 7.47
C LEU A 239 -10.36 11.73 5.96
N LEU A 240 -9.40 12.16 5.14
CA LEU A 240 -9.44 12.00 3.69
C LEU A 240 -9.39 10.52 3.28
N GLU A 241 -8.65 9.68 4.01
CA GLU A 241 -8.65 8.22 3.82
C GLU A 241 -9.94 7.56 4.31
N MET A 242 -10.53 8.06 5.40
CA MET A 242 -11.81 7.59 5.94
C MET A 242 -12.99 7.97 5.04
N SER A 243 -12.98 9.15 4.42
CA SER A 243 -14.02 9.57 3.46
C SER A 243 -14.08 8.66 2.22
N ALA A 244 -13.00 7.95 1.90
CA ALA A 244 -13.01 6.93 0.85
C ALA A 244 -13.76 5.64 1.24
N LEU A 245 -14.06 5.43 2.53
CA LEU A 245 -14.88 4.32 3.02
C LEU A 245 -16.37 4.62 2.94
N VAL A 246 -16.75 5.90 2.82
CA VAL A 246 -18.12 6.34 2.57
C VAL A 246 -18.54 5.84 1.20
N LYS A 247 -19.15 4.67 1.17
CA LYS A 247 -19.81 4.10 0.00
C LYS A 247 -21.30 4.13 0.31
N ALA A 248 -22.07 4.61 -0.67
CA ALA A 248 -23.52 4.39 -0.67
C ALA A 248 -23.79 2.88 -0.73
#